data_AF-A0A562NAT0-F1
#
_entry.id   AF-A0A562NAT0-F1
#
_cell.length_a   1.000
_cell.length_b   1.000
_cell.length_c   1.000
_cell.angle_alpha   90.00
_cell.angle_beta   90.00
_cell.angle_gamma   90.00
#
_symmetry.space_group_name_H-M   'P 1'
#
loop_
_entity.id
_entity.type
_entity.pdbx_description
1 polymer ?
#
loop_
_entity_poly.entity_id
_entity_poly.type
_entity_poly.pdbx_seq_one_letter_code
_entity_poly.pdbx_strand_id
1 'polypeptide(L)' 'MKDRFEAIPNPSCRFEIWDNESGEPVVRHGRLLTFASAKSAARITGFLNDSRNLHRAGAAEWRVADRDVGLRG' A
#
# COMPACT_ATOMS: atom_id res chain seq x y z
N MET A 1 9.30 -10.45 -14.43
CA MET A 1 8.17 -9.49 -14.46
C MET A 1 8.59 -8.27 -13.67
N LYS A 2 8.37 -7.05 -14.17
CA LYS A 2 8.66 -5.83 -13.41
C LYS A 2 7.57 -5.67 -12.33
N ASP A 3 7.95 -5.27 -11.12
CA ASP A 3 7.01 -5.00 -10.04
C ASP A 3 6.07 -3.85 -10.42
N ARG A 4 4.77 -4.04 -10.14
CA ARG A 4 3.74 -3.04 -10.45
C ARG A 4 3.83 -1.87 -9.50
N PHE A 5 4.04 -2.14 -8.21
CA PHE A 5 4.19 -1.11 -7.20
C PHE A 5 5.65 -0.97 -6.79
N GLU A 6 6.14 0.26 -6.74
CA GLU A 6 7.51 0.59 -6.41
C GLU A 6 7.59 1.70 -5.37
N ALA A 7 8.57 1.62 -4.48
CA ALA A 7 8.81 2.64 -3.46
C ALA A 7 9.89 3.59 -3.96
N ILE A 8 9.49 4.80 -4.31
CA ILE A 8 10.38 5.83 -4.85
C ILE A 8 10.72 6.84 -3.75
N PRO A 9 12.02 7.11 -3.49
CA PRO A 9 12.41 8.15 -2.55
C PRO A 9 12.02 9.53 -3.08
N ASN A 10 11.48 10.38 -2.21
CA ASN A 10 11.12 11.75 -2.53
C ASN A 10 12.08 12.76 -1.88
N PRO A 11 12.14 14.01 -2.38
CA PRO A 11 13.05 15.05 -1.85
C PRO A 11 12.81 15.42 -0.38
N SER A 12 11.66 15.06 0.20
CA SER A 12 11.33 15.32 1.60
C SER A 12 11.82 14.22 2.56
N CYS A 13 12.78 13.38 2.13
CA CYS A 13 13.28 12.22 2.86
C CYS A 13 12.19 11.17 3.19
N ARG A 14 11.14 11.09 2.37
CA ARG A 14 10.07 10.08 2.46
C ARG A 14 10.12 9.15 1.25
N PHE A 15 9.29 8.13 1.28
CA PHE A 15 9.14 7.15 0.22
C PHE A 15 7.69 7.15 -0.24
N GLU A 16 7.47 7.42 -1.52
CA GLU A 16 6.18 7.40 -2.18
C GLU A 16 5.98 6.06 -2.86
N ILE A 17 4.77 5.53 -2.83
CA ILE A 17 4.45 4.33 -3.60
C ILE A 17 3.93 4.75 -4.97
N TRP A 18 4.54 4.21 -6.02
CA TRP A 18 4.19 4.48 -7.41
C TRP A 18 3.65 3.22 -8.07
N ASP A 19 2.61 3.39 -8.89
CA ASP A 19 2.08 2.34 -9.75
C ASP A 19 2.73 2.46 -11.13
N ASN A 20 3.68 1.57 -11.43
CA ASN A 20 4.45 1.53 -12.67
C ASN A 20 3.59 1.24 -13.91
N GLU A 21 2.35 0.77 -13.75
CA GLU A 21 1.42 0.49 -14.85
C GLU A 21 0.73 1.77 -15.32
N SER A 22 0.24 2.60 -14.40
CA SER A 22 -0.37 3.90 -14.68
C SER A 22 0.64 5.03 -14.79
N GLY A 23 1.82 4.88 -14.19
CA GLY A 23 2.81 5.94 -14.06
C GLY A 23 2.45 6.99 -13.01
N GLU A 24 1.50 6.69 -12.12
CA GLU A 24 0.97 7.63 -11.13
C GLU A 24 1.30 7.17 -9.70
N PRO A 25 1.40 8.11 -8.73
CA PRO A 25 1.57 7.74 -7.33
C PRO A 25 0.26 7.18 -6.74
N VAL A 26 0.41 6.21 -5.84
CA VAL A 26 -0.71 5.59 -5.14
C VAL A 26 -1.29 6.56 -4.12
N VAL A 27 -2.60 6.84 -4.27
CA VAL A 27 -3.37 7.72 -3.37
C VAL A 27 -4.36 6.89 -2.55
N ARG A 28 -4.39 7.08 -1.24
CA ARG A 28 -5.34 6.44 -0.31
C ARG A 28 -6.08 7.51 0.49
N HIS A 29 -7.42 7.46 0.48
CA HIS A 29 -8.29 8.46 1.13
C HIS A 29 -7.92 9.92 0.79
N GLY A 30 -7.63 10.19 -0.50
CA GLY A 30 -7.27 11.52 -0.97
C GLY A 30 -5.87 12.01 -0.58
N ARG A 31 -5.00 11.13 -0.05
CA ARG A 31 -3.62 11.45 0.31
C ARG A 31 -2.63 10.50 -0.35
N LEU A 32 -1.49 11.03 -0.78
CA LEU A 32 -0.37 10.24 -1.27
C LEU A 32 0.08 9.23 -0.21
N LEU A 33 0.26 7.99 -0.64
CA LEU A 33 0.73 6.93 0.24
C LEU A 33 2.24 7.08 0.43
N THR A 34 2.60 7.76 1.51
CA THR A 34 3.99 8.13 1.83
C THR A 34 4.47 7.52 3.15
N PHE A 35 5.74 7.13 3.18
CA PHE A 35 6.37 6.49 4.33
C PHE A 35 7.65 7.19 4.74
N ALA A 36 7.93 7.26 6.04
CA ALA A 36 9.15 7.88 6.57
C ALA A 36 10.41 6.99 6.45
N SER A 37 10.26 5.72 6.01
CA SER A 37 11.36 4.75 5.96
C SER A 37 11.23 3.82 4.78
N ALA A 38 12.36 3.55 4.11
CA ALA A 38 12.49 2.59 3.02
C ALA A 38 11.95 1.20 3.41
N LYS A 39 12.20 0.76 4.65
CA LYS A 39 11.75 -0.54 5.15
C LYS A 39 10.23 -0.63 5.22
N SER A 40 9.56 0.44 5.62
CA SER A 40 8.10 0.48 5.69
C SER A 40 7.49 0.53 4.29
N ALA A 41 8.08 1.33 3.41
CA ALA A 41 7.67 1.41 2.01
C ALA A 41 7.82 0.06 1.29
N ALA A 42 8.97 -0.60 1.45
CA ALA A 42 9.26 -1.91 0.86
C ALA A 42 8.31 -3.01 1.35
N ARG A 43 7.91 -2.99 2.63
CA ARG A 43 6.90 -3.93 3.14
C ARG A 43 5.55 -3.74 2.48
N ILE A 44 5.14 -2.49 2.27
CA ILE A 44 3.85 -2.17 1.67
C ILE A 44 3.86 -2.45 0.16
N THR A 45 4.93 -2.13 -0.57
CA THR A 45 5.05 -2.49 -1.99
C THR A 45 5.08 -4.00 -2.18
N GLY A 46 5.83 -4.71 -1.34
CA GLY A 46 5.82 -6.18 -1.32
C GLY A 46 4.40 -6.71 -1.13
N PHE A 47 3.68 -6.23 -0.11
CA PHE A 47 2.29 -6.62 0.14
C PHE A 47 1.36 -6.34 -1.05
N LEU A 48 1.47 -5.18 -1.71
CA LEU A 48 0.64 -4.83 -2.86
C LEU A 48 0.94 -5.71 -4.08
N ASN A 49 2.22 -6.03 -4.31
CA ASN A 49 2.64 -6.92 -5.39
C ASN A 49 2.23 -8.38 -5.10
N ASP A 50 2.33 -8.86 -3.85
CA ASP A 50 1.90 -10.20 -3.44
C ASP A 50 0.38 -10.37 -3.43
N SER A 51 -0.37 -9.34 -3.03
CA SER A 51 -1.84 -9.37 -3.05
C SER A 51 -2.40 -9.60 -4.46
N ARG A 52 -1.64 -9.24 -5.50
CA ARG A 52 -1.98 -9.55 -6.90
C ARG A 52 -1.98 -11.06 -7.19
N ASN A 53 -1.14 -11.85 -6.51
CA ASN A 53 -1.18 -13.31 -6.62
C ASN A 53 -2.37 -13.92 -5.89
N LEU A 54 -2.82 -13.29 -4.79
CA LEU A 54 -4.01 -13.72 -4.05
C LEU A 54 -5.32 -13.48 -4.81
N HIS A 55 -5.42 -12.41 -5.62
CA HIS A 55 -6.63 -12.19 -6.43
C HIS A 55 -6.83 -13.19 -7.58
N ARG A 56 -5.82 -14.04 -7.89
CA ARG A 56 -6.00 -15.21 -8.77
C ARG A 56 -6.37 -16.49 -8.01
N ALA A 57 -6.32 -16.47 -6.69
CA ALA A 57 -6.62 -17.58 -5.79
C ALA A 57 -7.66 -17.15 -4.74
N GLY A 58 -8.87 -16.84 -5.21
CA GLY A 58 -10.04 -16.68 -4.36
C GLY A 58 -10.13 -15.34 -3.64
N ALA A 59 -11.27 -14.69 -3.80
CA ALA A 59 -11.74 -13.61 -2.96
C ALA A 59 -11.75 -14.05 -1.48
N ALA A 60 -10.62 -13.94 -0.78
CA ALA A 60 -10.62 -13.95 0.67
C ALA A 60 -10.88 -12.51 1.12
N GLU A 61 -12.12 -12.25 1.54
CA GLU A 61 -12.54 -11.04 2.24
C GLU A 61 -11.48 -10.65 3.27
N TRP A 62 -10.69 -9.62 2.96
CA TRP A 62 -9.91 -8.92 3.97
C TRP A 62 -10.91 -8.12 4.80
N ARG A 63 -11.47 -8.77 5.82
CA ARG A 63 -12.10 -8.10 6.95
C ARG A 63 -11.05 -7.15 7.52
N VAL A 64 -11.18 -5.87 7.17
CA VAL A 64 -10.58 -4.78 7.93
C VAL A 64 -11.04 -5.01 9.36
N ALA A 65 -10.09 -5.30 10.25
CA ALA A 65 -10.37 -5.42 11.67
C ALA A 65 -11.00 -4.09 12.09
N ASP A 66 -12.31 -4.13 12.33
CA ASP A 66 -13.05 -3.09 13.02
C ASP A 66 -12.35 -2.93 14.36
N ARG A 67 -11.62 -1.82 14.51
CA ARG A 67 -11.02 -1.48 15.79
C ARG A 67 -12.15 -1.06 16.69
N ASP A 68 -12.46 -1.96 17.62
CA ASP A 68 -13.18 -1.74 18.87
C ASP A 68 -13.02 -0.29 19.35
N VAL A 69 -14.06 0.53 19.15
CA VAL A 69 -14.28 1.77 19.91
C VAL A 69 -15.55 1.54 20.70
N GLY A 70 -15.41 0.86 21.83
CA GLY A 70 -16.38 0.95 22.90
C GLY A 70 -16.51 2.40 23.36
N LEU A 71 -17.68 3.00 23.16
CA LEU A 71 -18.13 4.15 23.94
C LEU A 71 -19.60 3.93 24.34
N ARG A 72 -19.73 3.61 25.63
CA ARG A 72 -20.88 3.80 26.53
C ARG A 72 -22.05 4.61 25.96
N GLY A 73 -23.24 4.03 26.09
CA GLY A 73 -24.52 4.71 26.28
C GLY A 73 -25.37 3.87 27.20
#